data_AF-A0A395I5Z4-F1
#
_entry.id   AF-A0A395I5Z4-F1
#
_cell.length_a   1.000
_cell.length_b   1.000
_cell.length_c   1.000
_cell.angle_alpha   90.00
_cell.angle_beta   90.00
_cell.angle_gamma   90.00
#
_symmetry.space_group_name_H-M   'P 1'
#
loop_
_entity.id
_entity.type
_entity.pdbx_description
1 polymer ?
#
loop_
_entity_poly.entity_id
_entity_poly.type
_entity_poly.pdbx_seq_one_letter_code
_entity_poly.pdbx_strand_id
1 'polypeptide(L)'
;MADDIAAVRAVLSEHVTERNEEVILVLHSAGGFIGSAAMEGGLSRPAREQVDLAGGVTKTIFISGAVFPEGHKHHLLPFAISKHGAAHPINPEFLLFDDVPEAEKAQWRAKLQSQPTDGWDGAVSYAGWKEVPSVYLVCEGDRALPVPLQEQLAALAGSRVERCSAGHMPHVSQPQRVAGVSGGDLGNSLDSLRG
;
A
#
# COMPACT_ATOMS: atom_id res chain seq x y z
N MET A 1 -13.09 6.10 -0.98
CA MET A 1 -12.42 4.98 -1.67
C MET A 1 -12.44 5.11 -3.18
N ALA A 2 -13.59 5.19 -3.86
CA ALA A 2 -13.62 5.23 -5.33
C ALA A 2 -12.84 6.43 -5.92
N ASP A 3 -13.01 7.62 -5.34
CA ASP A 3 -12.26 8.81 -5.77
C ASP A 3 -10.76 8.68 -5.50
N ASP A 4 -10.37 8.06 -4.37
CA ASP A 4 -8.96 7.78 -4.05
C ASP A 4 -8.34 6.82 -5.08
N ILE A 5 -9.06 5.76 -5.46
CA ILE A 5 -8.66 4.81 -6.51
C ILE A 5 -8.51 5.54 -7.85
N ALA A 6 -9.48 6.38 -8.22
CA ALA A 6 -9.45 7.13 -9.47
C ALA A 6 -8.27 8.11 -9.53
N ALA A 7 -7.96 8.79 -8.42
CA ALA A 7 -6.82 9.70 -8.33
C ALA A 7 -5.48 8.96 -8.49
N VAL A 8 -5.30 7.83 -7.80
CA VAL A 8 -4.08 7.01 -7.95
C VAL A 8 -3.99 6.46 -9.37
N ARG A 9 -5.10 6.00 -9.95
CA ARG A 9 -5.15 5.48 -11.33
C ARG A 9 -4.77 6.56 -12.34
N ALA A 10 -5.21 7.80 -12.17
CA ALA A 10 -4.85 8.88 -13.08
C ALA A 10 -3.33 9.09 -13.15
N VAL A 11 -2.66 9.16 -11.99
CA VAL A 11 -1.20 9.26 -11.92
C VAL A 11 -0.53 8.03 -12.51
N LEU A 12 -1.03 6.83 -12.18
CA LEU A 12 -0.47 5.59 -12.71
C LEU A 12 -0.60 5.52 -14.25
N SER A 13 -1.74 5.93 -14.79
CA SER A 13 -1.99 5.98 -16.23
C SER A 13 -1.07 6.97 -16.94
N GLU A 14 -0.79 8.15 -16.36
CA GLU A 14 0.18 9.09 -16.92
C GLU A 14 1.55 8.42 -17.12
N HIS A 15 2.07 7.77 -16.07
CA HIS A 15 3.37 7.08 -16.12
C HIS A 15 3.35 5.87 -17.06
N VAL A 16 2.34 5.01 -16.96
CA VAL A 16 2.28 3.74 -17.68
C VAL A 16 1.89 3.90 -19.14
N THR A 17 0.87 4.71 -19.44
CA THR A 17 0.25 4.78 -20.76
C THR A 17 0.77 5.93 -21.61
N GLU A 18 1.00 7.09 -21.01
CA GLU A 18 1.46 8.27 -21.76
C GLU A 18 2.99 8.28 -21.87
N ARG A 19 3.68 7.88 -20.80
CA ARG A 19 5.15 7.87 -20.73
C ARG A 19 5.78 6.50 -21.00
N ASN A 20 4.98 5.44 -21.10
CA ASN A 20 5.44 4.05 -21.29
C ASN A 20 6.46 3.58 -20.24
N GLU A 21 6.33 4.05 -19.01
CA GLU A 21 7.26 3.74 -17.93
C GLU A 21 6.87 2.44 -17.22
N GLU A 22 7.90 1.73 -16.76
CA GLU A 22 7.74 0.67 -15.78
C GLU A 22 7.65 1.28 -14.38
N VAL A 23 6.67 0.82 -13.61
CA VAL A 23 6.35 1.38 -12.29
C VAL A 23 6.40 0.28 -11.23
N ILE A 24 7.01 0.59 -10.09
CA ILE A 24 6.85 -0.20 -8.87
C ILE A 24 5.90 0.56 -7.94
N LEU A 25 4.82 -0.09 -7.51
CA LEU A 25 3.91 0.48 -6.54
C LEU A 25 4.41 0.19 -5.12
N VAL A 26 4.52 1.24 -4.29
CA VAL A 26 4.85 1.11 -2.86
C VAL A 26 3.62 1.52 -2.07
N LEU A 27 2.95 0.55 -1.46
CA LEU A 27 1.59 0.68 -0.91
C LEU A 27 1.58 0.43 0.59
N HIS A 28 1.27 1.46 1.37
CA HIS A 28 1.20 1.40 2.83
C HIS A 28 -0.24 1.30 3.32
N SER A 29 -0.50 0.43 4.31
CA SER A 29 -1.80 0.33 4.99
C SER A 29 -2.97 0.23 3.99
N ALA A 30 -4.01 1.06 4.12
CA ALA A 30 -5.14 1.12 3.18
C ALA A 30 -4.74 1.38 1.71
N GLY A 31 -3.57 1.98 1.48
CA GLY A 31 -2.99 2.12 0.14
C GLY A 31 -2.81 0.77 -0.57
N GLY A 32 -2.73 -0.34 0.17
CA GLY A 32 -2.70 -1.70 -0.38
C GLY A 32 -3.89 -1.97 -1.31
N PHE A 33 -5.12 -1.86 -0.82
CA PHE A 33 -6.31 -2.11 -1.65
C PHE A 33 -6.59 -0.97 -2.62
N ILE A 34 -6.32 0.30 -2.25
CA ILE A 34 -6.54 1.46 -3.12
C ILE A 34 -5.62 1.39 -4.35
N GLY A 35 -4.31 1.23 -4.12
CA GLY A 35 -3.31 1.15 -5.19
C GLY A 35 -3.46 -0.11 -6.04
N SER A 36 -3.84 -1.24 -5.44
CA SER A 36 -4.14 -2.46 -6.20
C SER A 36 -5.34 -2.29 -7.11
N ALA A 37 -6.43 -1.67 -6.62
CA ALA A 37 -7.60 -1.41 -7.44
C ALA A 37 -7.33 -0.36 -8.53
N ALA A 38 -6.37 0.54 -8.31
CA ALA A 38 -5.97 1.52 -9.32
C ALA A 38 -5.37 0.89 -10.58
N MET A 39 -4.84 -0.34 -10.51
CA MET A 39 -4.28 -1.07 -11.66
C MET A 39 -5.33 -1.55 -12.69
N GLU A 40 -6.62 -1.50 -12.34
CA GLU A 40 -7.71 -1.84 -13.27
C GLU A 40 -7.60 -1.06 -14.58
N GLY A 41 -7.96 -1.70 -15.69
CA GLY A 41 -7.84 -1.12 -17.03
C GLY A 41 -6.55 -1.50 -17.76
N GLY A 42 -5.87 -2.56 -17.31
CA GLY A 42 -4.69 -3.11 -18.01
C GLY A 42 -3.43 -2.28 -17.78
N LEU A 43 -3.21 -1.80 -16.55
CA LEU A 43 -2.03 -1.03 -16.18
C LEU A 43 -0.87 -1.89 -15.66
N SER A 44 -1.08 -3.19 -15.44
CA SER A 44 0.02 -4.12 -15.12
C SER A 44 0.87 -4.40 -16.35
N ARG A 45 2.16 -4.66 -16.13
CA ARG A 45 3.09 -5.02 -17.20
C ARG A 45 2.61 -6.28 -17.97
N PRO A 46 2.19 -7.38 -17.31
CA PRO A 46 1.67 -8.54 -18.05
C PRO A 46 0.44 -8.23 -18.91
N ALA A 47 -0.49 -7.40 -18.43
CA ALA A 47 -1.67 -7.02 -19.21
C ALA A 47 -1.31 -6.19 -20.45
N ARG A 48 -0.30 -5.33 -20.35
CA ARG A 48 0.17 -4.49 -21.48
C ARG A 48 0.94 -5.30 -22.52
N GLU A 49 1.78 -6.24 -22.07
CA GLU A 49 2.50 -7.14 -22.97
C GLU A 49 1.57 -8.01 -23.81
N GLN A 50 0.41 -8.42 -23.27
CA GLN A 50 -0.59 -9.19 -24.03
C GLN A 50 -1.17 -8.46 -25.24
N VAL A 51 -1.01 -7.14 -25.30
CA VAL A 51 -1.50 -6.28 -26.39
C VAL A 51 -0.38 -5.45 -27.03
N ASP A 52 0.87 -5.92 -26.91
CA ASP A 52 2.07 -5.31 -27.50
C ASP A 52 2.29 -3.84 -27.09
N LEU A 53 1.89 -3.47 -25.87
CA LEU A 53 2.12 -2.15 -25.29
C LEU A 53 3.28 -2.14 -24.30
N ALA A 54 4.10 -1.08 -24.34
CA ALA A 54 5.20 -0.86 -23.41
C ALA A 54 4.72 -0.27 -22.07
N GLY A 55 5.59 -0.32 -21.05
CA GLY A 55 5.33 0.17 -19.70
C GLY A 55 4.45 -0.76 -18.87
N GLY A 56 4.12 -0.34 -17.65
CA GLY A 56 3.21 -1.05 -16.76
C GLY A 56 3.77 -1.25 -15.36
N VAL A 57 2.87 -1.57 -14.43
CA VAL A 57 3.28 -1.97 -13.08
C VAL A 57 3.99 -3.32 -13.15
N THR A 58 5.23 -3.37 -12.69
CA THR A 58 6.05 -4.60 -12.72
C THR A 58 6.07 -5.33 -11.40
N LYS A 59 5.86 -4.62 -10.28
CA LYS A 59 5.91 -5.16 -8.92
C LYS A 59 5.15 -4.28 -7.95
N THR A 60 4.66 -4.90 -6.87
CA THR A 60 4.06 -4.20 -5.73
C THR A 60 4.82 -4.47 -4.43
N ILE A 61 5.10 -3.43 -3.66
CA ILE A 61 5.69 -3.51 -2.33
C ILE A 61 4.63 -3.07 -1.33
N PHE A 62 4.14 -4.00 -0.51
CA PHE A 62 3.24 -3.71 0.58
C PHE A 62 4.03 -3.40 1.85
N ILE A 63 3.66 -2.34 2.55
CA ILE A 63 4.23 -1.94 3.84
C ILE A 63 3.10 -1.94 4.86
N SER A 64 3.06 -2.93 5.77
CA SER A 64 1.86 -3.18 6.59
C SER A 64 0.57 -3.05 5.76
N GLY A 65 0.59 -3.56 4.53
CA GLY A 65 -0.44 -3.28 3.52
C GLY A 65 -1.72 -4.07 3.77
N ALA A 66 -2.86 -3.43 3.56
CA ALA A 66 -4.16 -4.08 3.59
C ALA A 66 -4.47 -4.68 2.21
N VAL A 67 -4.49 -6.02 2.12
CA VAL A 67 -4.70 -6.77 0.87
C VAL A 67 -5.95 -7.63 0.98
N PHE A 68 -6.89 -7.48 0.05
CA PHE A 68 -8.16 -8.19 0.09
C PHE A 68 -8.59 -8.63 -1.32
N PRO A 69 -9.33 -9.74 -1.45
CA PRO A 69 -9.89 -10.16 -2.73
C PRO A 69 -11.08 -9.29 -3.13
N GLU A 70 -11.45 -9.34 -4.41
CA GLU A 70 -12.66 -8.72 -4.92
C GLU A 70 -13.90 -9.19 -4.14
N GLY A 71 -14.83 -8.27 -3.91
CA GLY A 71 -16.05 -8.53 -3.13
C GLY A 71 -15.85 -8.49 -1.61
N HIS A 72 -14.62 -8.42 -1.09
CA HIS A 72 -14.39 -8.16 0.33
C HIS A 72 -14.97 -6.79 0.70
N LYS A 73 -15.87 -6.75 1.69
CA LYS A 73 -16.46 -5.52 2.20
C LYS A 73 -15.59 -4.95 3.31
N HIS A 74 -15.18 -3.70 3.16
CA HIS A 74 -14.48 -3.01 4.22
C HIS A 74 -15.43 -2.71 5.38
N HIS A 75 -14.92 -2.86 6.59
CA HIS A 75 -15.60 -2.47 7.80
C HIS A 75 -14.73 -1.45 8.53
N LEU A 76 -15.35 -0.58 9.32
CA LEU A 76 -14.60 0.29 10.20
C LEU A 76 -13.76 -0.59 11.13
N LEU A 77 -12.45 -0.50 10.99
CA LEU A 77 -11.52 -1.29 11.78
C LEU A 77 -11.51 -0.76 13.22
N PRO A 78 -11.26 -1.62 14.23
CA PRO A 78 -11.39 -1.27 15.65
C PRO A 78 -10.37 -0.21 16.11
N PHE A 79 -9.50 0.24 15.21
CA PHE A 79 -8.52 1.30 15.43
C PHE A 79 -9.05 2.70 15.11
N ALA A 80 -10.27 2.86 14.59
CA ALA A 80 -10.83 4.15 14.19
C ALA A 80 -12.17 4.45 14.88
N ILE A 81 -12.43 5.73 15.14
CA ILE A 81 -13.71 6.28 15.60
C ILE A 81 -14.28 7.24 14.56
N SER A 82 -15.58 7.13 14.33
CA SER A 82 -16.31 8.05 13.45
C SER A 82 -16.86 9.22 14.25
N LYS A 83 -16.54 10.45 13.84
CA LYS A 83 -17.06 11.69 14.39
C LYS A 83 -17.49 12.61 13.26
N HIS A 84 -18.79 12.95 13.20
CA HIS A 84 -19.37 13.86 12.20
C HIS A 84 -19.03 13.51 10.73
N GLY A 85 -19.09 12.22 10.37
CA GLY A 85 -18.78 11.76 9.00
C GLY A 85 -17.29 11.59 8.68
N ALA A 86 -16.42 11.75 9.69
CA ALA A 86 -14.99 11.61 9.56
C ALA A 86 -14.45 10.50 10.49
N ALA A 87 -13.73 9.54 9.94
CA ALA A 87 -13.02 8.51 10.66
C ALA A 87 -11.65 9.04 11.11
N HIS A 88 -11.35 8.87 12.40
CA HIS A 88 -10.08 9.24 13.02
C HIS A 88 -9.47 8.03 13.74
N PRO A 89 -8.15 7.85 13.70
CA PRO A 89 -7.49 6.82 14.50
C PRO A 89 -7.67 7.09 15.99
N ILE A 90 -7.96 6.03 16.76
CA ILE A 90 -8.06 6.08 18.21
C ILE A 90 -6.64 6.13 18.78
N ASN A 91 -6.29 7.20 19.51
CA ASN A 91 -4.95 7.34 20.09
C ASN A 91 -3.83 7.18 19.03
N PRO A 92 -3.71 8.11 18.07
CA PRO A 92 -2.74 8.01 16.97
C PRO A 92 -1.29 7.92 17.45
N GLU A 93 -0.96 8.44 18.63
CA GLU A 93 0.37 8.32 19.20
C GLU A 93 0.73 6.88 19.55
N PHE A 94 -0.25 6.09 19.99
CA PHE A 94 -0.06 4.68 20.31
C PHE A 94 -0.18 3.80 19.07
N LEU A 95 -1.06 4.14 18.12
CA LEU A 95 -1.30 3.29 16.95
C LEU A 95 -0.36 3.55 15.79
N LEU A 96 -0.07 4.82 15.51
CA LEU A 96 0.61 5.24 14.29
C LEU A 96 2.05 5.68 14.56
N PHE A 97 2.33 6.23 15.75
CA PHE A 97 3.58 6.92 16.05
C PHE A 97 4.26 6.38 17.31
N ASP A 98 4.02 5.13 17.71
CA ASP A 98 4.53 4.61 18.99
C ASP A 98 6.05 4.48 19.03
N ASP A 99 6.65 4.25 17.87
CA ASP A 99 8.09 4.13 17.63
C ASP A 99 8.74 5.42 17.11
N VAL A 100 7.99 6.52 17.05
CA VAL A 100 8.50 7.85 16.66
C VAL A 100 8.93 8.62 17.92
N PRO A 101 10.10 9.27 17.94
CA PRO A 101 10.53 10.08 19.08
C PRO A 101 9.49 11.14 19.46
N GLU A 102 9.24 11.34 20.76
CA GLU A 102 8.18 12.25 21.25
C GLU A 102 8.32 13.68 20.71
N ALA A 103 9.56 14.16 20.58
CA ALA A 103 9.88 15.47 20.01
C ALA A 103 9.41 15.63 18.55
N GLU A 104 9.28 14.52 17.81
CA GLU A 104 8.87 14.51 16.40
C GLU A 104 7.39 14.19 16.23
N LYS A 105 6.70 13.60 17.21
CA LYS A 105 5.28 13.24 17.04
C LYS A 105 4.40 14.45 16.76
N ALA A 106 4.73 15.62 17.32
CA ALA A 106 3.94 16.84 17.14
C ALA A 106 3.76 17.25 15.67
N GLN A 107 4.83 17.18 14.86
CA GLN A 107 4.74 17.52 13.44
C GLN A 107 3.91 16.50 12.65
N TRP A 108 3.94 15.23 13.03
CA TRP A 108 3.16 14.18 12.36
C TRP A 108 1.69 14.23 12.74
N ARG A 109 1.38 14.51 14.01
CA ARG A 109 0.01 14.81 14.46
C ARG A 109 -0.61 15.97 13.69
N ALA A 110 0.17 17.03 13.44
CA ALA A 110 -0.31 18.19 12.68
C ALA A 110 -0.61 17.89 11.20
N LYS A 111 0.04 16.87 10.62
CA LYS A 111 -0.20 16.43 9.23
C LYS A 111 -1.31 15.40 9.11
N LEU A 112 -1.62 14.67 10.18
CA LEU A 112 -2.63 13.62 10.18
C LEU A 112 -4.02 14.21 9.88
N GLN A 113 -4.65 13.71 8.82
CA GLN A 113 -6.01 14.07 8.43
C GLN A 113 -6.97 12.92 8.77
N SER A 114 -8.26 13.23 8.88
CA SER A 114 -9.30 12.22 8.91
C SER A 114 -9.52 11.60 7.54
N GLN A 115 -10.12 10.41 7.55
CA GLN A 115 -10.68 9.77 6.36
C GLN A 115 -12.20 9.97 6.35
N PRO A 116 -12.85 10.08 5.19
CA PRO A 116 -14.32 10.11 5.14
C PRO A 116 -14.88 8.75 5.60
N THR A 117 -16.01 8.75 6.32
CA THR A 117 -16.69 7.50 6.67
C THR A 117 -17.45 6.92 5.49
N ASP A 118 -18.02 7.80 4.66
CA ASP A 118 -18.90 7.43 3.56
C ASP A 118 -18.06 7.00 2.35
N GLY A 119 -18.44 5.87 1.74
CA GLY A 119 -17.76 5.35 0.55
C GLY A 119 -16.39 4.71 0.84
N TRP A 120 -16.07 4.44 2.11
CA TRP A 120 -14.90 3.66 2.55
C TRP A 120 -15.27 2.25 3.07
N ASP A 121 -16.56 1.95 3.19
CA ASP A 121 -17.15 0.65 3.54
C ASP A 121 -17.56 -0.19 2.30
N GLY A 122 -17.14 0.27 1.11
CA GLY A 122 -17.41 -0.40 -0.15
C GLY A 122 -16.75 -1.77 -0.26
N ALA A 123 -17.18 -2.56 -1.24
CA ALA A 123 -16.50 -3.78 -1.60
C ALA A 123 -15.26 -3.46 -2.46
N VAL A 124 -14.19 -4.24 -2.31
CA VAL A 124 -13.05 -4.22 -3.23
C VAL A 124 -13.55 -4.56 -4.63
N SER A 125 -13.41 -3.62 -5.56
CA SER A 125 -13.87 -3.78 -6.94
C SER A 125 -12.87 -4.54 -7.81
N TYR A 126 -11.57 -4.42 -7.51
CA TYR A 126 -10.50 -4.97 -8.34
C TYR A 126 -9.27 -5.31 -7.49
N ALA A 127 -8.69 -6.51 -7.68
CA ALA A 127 -7.55 -7.00 -6.92
C ALA A 127 -6.27 -7.06 -7.77
N GLY A 128 -5.79 -5.90 -8.25
CA GLY A 128 -4.61 -5.83 -9.13
C GLY A 128 -3.31 -6.41 -8.54
N TRP A 129 -3.26 -6.60 -7.21
CA TRP A 129 -2.18 -7.31 -6.54
C TRP A 129 -1.97 -8.75 -7.02
N LYS A 130 -2.95 -9.35 -7.70
CA LYS A 130 -2.86 -10.69 -8.30
C LYS A 130 -2.07 -10.72 -9.61
N GLU A 131 -1.87 -9.58 -10.26
CA GLU A 131 -1.32 -9.52 -11.62
C GLU A 131 0.21 -9.46 -11.67
N VAL A 132 0.83 -9.02 -10.57
CA VAL A 132 2.27 -8.75 -10.51
C VAL A 132 2.87 -9.38 -9.26
N PRO A 133 4.16 -9.77 -9.28
CA PRO A 133 4.82 -10.23 -8.07
C PRO A 133 4.82 -9.16 -6.99
N SER A 134 4.82 -9.58 -5.73
CA SER A 134 4.80 -8.66 -4.60
C SER A 134 5.78 -9.02 -3.48
N VAL A 135 6.19 -7.98 -2.75
CA VAL A 135 6.94 -8.08 -1.50
C VAL A 135 6.09 -7.47 -0.40
N TYR A 136 6.09 -8.09 0.77
CA TYR A 136 5.37 -7.58 1.95
C TYR A 136 6.37 -7.32 3.06
N LEU A 137 6.53 -6.06 3.44
CA LEU A 137 7.28 -5.64 4.62
C LEU A 137 6.37 -5.72 5.85
N VAL A 138 6.56 -6.76 6.66
CA VAL A 138 5.94 -6.90 7.96
C VAL A 138 6.62 -5.96 8.95
N CYS A 139 5.83 -5.11 9.61
CA CYS A 139 6.29 -4.21 10.66
C CYS A 139 5.93 -4.83 12.02
N GLU A 140 6.93 -5.31 12.75
CA GLU A 140 6.73 -6.13 13.96
C GLU A 140 6.20 -5.34 15.16
N GLY A 141 6.44 -4.03 15.18
CA GLY A 141 5.92 -3.11 16.19
C GLY A 141 4.54 -2.54 15.86
N ASP A 142 3.94 -2.89 14.72
CA ASP A 142 2.69 -2.30 14.25
C ASP A 142 1.52 -2.63 15.19
N ARG A 143 0.95 -1.59 15.80
CA ARG A 143 -0.19 -1.69 16.72
C ARG A 143 -1.54 -1.51 16.05
N ALA A 144 -1.56 -1.06 14.80
CA ALA A 144 -2.79 -0.91 14.01
C ALA A 144 -3.11 -2.21 13.25
N LEU A 145 -2.10 -2.83 12.64
CA LEU A 145 -2.19 -4.13 11.97
C LEU A 145 -1.22 -5.11 12.64
N PRO A 146 -1.67 -5.93 13.60
CA PRO A 146 -0.80 -6.88 14.28
C PRO A 146 -0.14 -7.89 13.33
N VAL A 147 1.05 -8.37 13.68
CA VAL A 147 1.84 -9.32 12.88
C VAL A 147 1.04 -10.51 12.33
N PRO A 148 0.20 -11.22 13.12
CA PRO A 148 -0.56 -12.35 12.57
C PRO A 148 -1.49 -11.96 11.43
N LEU A 149 -2.09 -10.77 11.48
CA LEU A 149 -2.92 -10.25 10.40
C LEU A 149 -2.07 -9.89 9.19
N GLN A 150 -0.93 -9.23 9.38
CA GLN A 150 0.00 -8.92 8.29
C GLN A 150 0.48 -10.19 7.57
N GLU A 151 0.80 -11.25 8.31
CA GLU A 151 1.22 -12.55 7.76
C GLU A 151 0.09 -13.22 6.96
N GLN A 152 -1.15 -13.14 7.43
CA GLN A 152 -2.32 -13.61 6.67
C GLN A 152 -2.49 -12.84 5.36
N LEU A 153 -2.33 -11.51 5.38
CA LEU A 153 -2.45 -10.66 4.20
C LEU A 153 -1.32 -10.91 3.21
N ALA A 154 -0.08 -11.08 3.69
CA ALA A 154 1.08 -11.44 2.87
C ALA A 154 0.91 -12.81 2.22
N ALA A 155 0.42 -13.80 2.96
CA ALA A 155 0.15 -15.14 2.46
C ALA A 155 -0.97 -15.13 1.41
N LEU A 156 -2.05 -14.37 1.65
CA LEU A 156 -3.13 -14.17 0.68
C LEU A 156 -2.60 -13.59 -0.64
N ALA A 157 -1.68 -12.62 -0.55
CA ALA A 157 -1.04 -11.99 -1.70
C ALA A 157 0.01 -12.86 -2.40
N GLY A 158 0.41 -13.99 -1.79
CA GLY A 158 1.55 -14.79 -2.25
C GLY A 158 2.87 -14.00 -2.23
N SER A 159 2.98 -12.99 -1.36
CA SER A 159 4.13 -12.08 -1.34
C SER A 159 5.39 -12.75 -0.80
N ARG A 160 6.55 -12.33 -1.31
CA ARG A 160 7.83 -12.54 -0.61
C ARG A 160 7.82 -11.69 0.67
N VAL A 161 8.04 -12.32 1.82
CA VAL A 161 7.98 -11.62 3.11
C VAL A 161 9.34 -11.06 3.48
N GLU A 162 9.35 -9.78 3.87
CA GLU A 162 10.43 -9.11 4.56
C GLU A 162 9.93 -8.58 5.90
N ARG A 163 10.83 -8.30 6.85
CA ARG A 163 10.46 -7.85 8.20
C ARG A 163 11.29 -6.66 8.66
N CYS A 164 10.73 -5.88 9.59
CA CYS A 164 11.43 -4.85 10.35
C CYS A 164 10.78 -4.61 11.71
N SER A 165 11.50 -3.97 12.62
CA SER A 165 11.03 -3.69 13.99
C SER A 165 10.12 -2.46 14.10
N ALA A 166 9.79 -1.80 13.00
CA ALA A 166 9.02 -0.57 13.01
C ALA A 166 7.57 -0.78 13.47
N GLY A 167 6.96 0.31 13.93
CA GLY A 167 5.53 0.49 14.13
C GLY A 167 4.78 0.68 12.81
N HIS A 168 3.60 1.29 12.86
CA HIS A 168 2.75 1.41 11.69
C HIS A 168 3.27 2.39 10.63
N MET A 169 4.14 3.34 10.98
CA MET A 169 4.66 4.38 10.08
C MET A 169 6.16 4.22 9.80
N PRO A 170 6.63 3.11 9.19
CA PRO A 170 8.05 2.84 8.98
C PRO A 170 8.73 3.85 8.04
N HIS A 171 7.97 4.54 7.17
CA HIS A 171 8.50 5.62 6.35
C HIS A 171 8.88 6.87 7.17
N VAL A 172 8.37 6.97 8.40
CA VAL A 172 8.76 7.99 9.37
C VAL A 172 9.87 7.46 10.27
N SER A 173 9.66 6.33 10.94
CA SER A 173 10.58 5.83 11.98
C SER A 173 11.82 5.12 11.43
N GLN A 174 11.71 4.45 10.29
CA GLN A 174 12.79 3.67 9.66
C GLN A 174 12.85 3.86 8.13
N PRO A 175 12.97 5.09 7.61
CA PRO A 175 12.90 5.37 6.17
C PRO A 175 13.94 4.61 5.34
N GLN A 176 15.13 4.36 5.92
CA GLN A 176 16.18 3.58 5.25
C GLN A 176 15.78 2.12 5.05
N ARG A 177 15.00 1.55 5.97
CA ARG A 177 14.49 0.18 5.82
C ARG A 177 13.50 0.08 4.67
N VAL A 178 12.61 1.05 4.56
CA VAL A 178 11.65 1.17 3.45
C VAL A 178 12.40 1.33 2.13
N ALA A 179 13.36 2.25 2.06
CA ALA A 179 14.18 2.46 0.87
C ALA A 179 14.97 1.20 0.48
N GLY A 180 15.45 0.42 1.45
CA GLY A 180 16.15 -0.85 1.20
C GLY A 180 15.29 -1.91 0.52
N VAL A 181 14.01 -2.06 0.91
CA VAL A 181 13.07 -2.98 0.23
C VAL A 181 12.89 -2.52 -1.22
N SER A 182 12.59 -1.24 -1.41
CA SER A 182 12.35 -0.67 -2.74
C SER A 182 13.58 -0.73 -3.64
N GLY A 183 14.77 -0.40 -3.11
CA GLY A 183 16.03 -0.36 -3.85
C GLY A 183 16.57 -1.74 -4.19
N GLY A 184 16.50 -2.71 -3.28
CA GLY A 184 16.89 -4.09 -3.57
C GLY A 184 16.05 -4.72 -4.68
N ASP A 185 14.77 -4.35 -4.73
CA ASP A 185 13.87 -4.81 -5.78
C ASP A 185 14.02 -4.06 -7.11
N LEU A 186 14.36 -2.76 -7.09
CA LEU A 186 14.72 -1.99 -8.29
C LEU A 186 16.00 -2.55 -8.95
N GLY A 187 17.01 -2.91 -8.15
CA GLY A 187 18.25 -3.52 -8.62
C GLY A 187 18.01 -4.85 -9.33
N ASN A 188 17.24 -5.76 -8.71
CA ASN A 188 16.93 -7.06 -9.29
C ASN A 188 16.05 -6.97 -10.56
N SER A 189 15.16 -5.98 -10.66
CA SER A 189 14.31 -5.77 -11.84
C SER A 189 15.12 -5.30 -13.06
N LEU A 190 16.13 -4.45 -12.84
CA LEU A 190 17.04 -4.00 -13.90
C LEU A 190 17.94 -5.13 -14.41
N ASP A 191 18.33 -6.07 -13.53
CA ASP A 191 19.15 -7.22 -13.92
C ASP A 191 18.35 -8.26 -14.74
N SER A 192 17.05 -8.45 -14.46
CA SER A 192 16.20 -9.35 -15.25
C SER A 192 15.87 -8.85 -16.66
N LEU A 193 16.04 -7.55 -16.93
CA LEU A 193 15.84 -6.94 -18.26
C LEU A 193 17.11 -6.98 -19.14
N ARG A 194 18.24 -7.46 -18.59
CA ARG A 194 19.52 -7.59 -19.30
C ARG A 194 19.88 -9.04 -19.66
N GLY A 195 18.99 -9.99 -19.39
CA GLY A 195 19.14 -11.43 -19.67
C GLY A 195 18.52 -11.86 -20.99
#